data_AF-A0A1U9NAM1-F1
#
_entry.id   AF-A0A1U9NAM1-F1
#
_cell.length_a   1.000
_cell.length_b   1.000
_cell.length_c   1.000
_cell.angle_alpha   90.00
_cell.angle_beta   90.00
_cell.angle_gamma   90.00
#
_symmetry.space_group_name_H-M   'P 1'
#
loop_
_entity.id
_entity.type
_entity.pdbx_description
1 polymer ?
#
loop_
_entity_poly.entity_id
_entity_poly.type
_entity_poly.pdbx_seq_one_letter_code
_entity_poly.pdbx_strand_id
1 'polypeptide(L)'
;MSTSITFNQYWRLMLVMLLPARYVKWLGLLTIVVLLLGAVLYFFNVSFVLYIGSAFSLLLLMMVGMLVPGQMLALRSSKQFQCMADLRRPLFVIALIFWLLVALILTTTMGFLEPKEFAFNPVFALTFMALSSVALLFVVVGSYIQTAQGFVPLFVWLLFFSAKKADLFSTSNTEIYWLVSLLLWLVMVVWWFRWQPQKYLVNFMTLPAAEMQRRQAQNTRSIAAAFSAVPKTLYGSLLLGMSDGIQAWFKRELGHLAFFLIALMFILYWAKQLPTNVASVFFIIYLFIFICIRGGIVFQHFYRNLYRLWMNSNYSRADIFVYMEKQYFLLFAASIIPMQLVFILINHYVLDALVGYFYVAYLLLISILITTFSFYLGVFVYLKSAASFVLLNWISPIVNIVLIGAMVYLNLLWGPSPSHEHANYLWLSSVLLILIVLGRAWVKSLWSEVNFFRVKN
;
A
#
# COMPACT_ATOMS: atom_id res chain seq x y z
N MET A 1 21.74 39.54 -8.71
CA MET A 1 21.63 38.38 -7.79
C MET A 1 22.62 37.33 -8.26
N SER A 2 23.51 36.82 -7.40
CA SER A 2 24.45 35.79 -7.83
C SER A 2 23.70 34.50 -8.18
N THR A 3 24.13 33.83 -9.25
CA THR A 3 23.58 32.55 -9.73
C THR A 3 23.55 31.47 -8.65
N SER A 4 24.47 31.51 -7.69
CA SER A 4 24.51 30.57 -6.55
C SER A 4 23.39 30.80 -5.54
N ILE A 5 22.98 32.05 -5.30
CA ILE A 5 21.90 32.39 -4.36
C ILE A 5 20.55 31.97 -4.95
N THR A 6 20.31 32.27 -6.22
CA THR A 6 19.10 31.82 -6.92
C THR A 6 19.04 30.30 -6.99
N PHE A 7 20.14 29.63 -7.34
CA PHE A 7 20.19 28.17 -7.35
C PHE A 7 19.89 27.55 -5.98
N ASN A 8 20.48 28.07 -4.90
CA ASN A 8 20.24 27.57 -3.54
C ASN A 8 18.80 27.85 -3.07
N GLN A 9 18.22 28.99 -3.44
CA GLN A 9 16.82 29.30 -3.16
C GLN A 9 15.88 28.36 -3.90
N TYR A 10 16.08 28.13 -5.20
CA TYR A 10 15.30 27.15 -5.98
C TYR A 10 15.50 25.72 -5.47
N TRP A 11 16.72 25.36 -5.07
CA TRP A 11 17.04 24.05 -4.51
C TRP A 11 16.33 23.80 -3.18
N ARG A 12 16.38 24.77 -2.26
CA ARG A 12 15.65 24.70 -0.98
C ARG A 12 14.14 24.68 -1.20
N LEU A 13 13.64 25.49 -2.13
CA LEU A 13 12.23 25.51 -2.53
C LEU A 13 11.79 24.13 -3.04
N MET A 14 12.58 23.53 -3.94
CA MET A 14 12.33 22.19 -4.47
C MET A 14 12.41 21.10 -3.40
N LEU A 15 13.41 21.11 -2.51
CA LEU A 15 13.52 20.15 -1.41
C LEU A 15 12.38 20.24 -0.40
N VAL A 16 11.90 21.45 -0.11
CA VAL A 16 10.74 21.69 0.75
C VAL A 16 9.44 21.27 0.05
N MET A 17 9.39 21.30 -1.28
CA MET A 17 8.18 20.99 -2.06
C MET A 17 8.04 19.53 -2.52
N LEU A 18 9.15 18.87 -2.84
CA LEU A 18 9.20 17.44 -3.23
C LEU A 18 9.17 16.51 -2.01
N LEU A 19 9.77 16.91 -0.89
CA LEU A 19 9.70 16.16 0.37
C LEU A 19 9.05 17.04 1.47
N PRO A 20 7.80 17.48 1.29
CA PRO A 20 7.17 18.42 2.20
C PRO A 20 6.85 17.78 3.55
N ALA A 21 6.56 16.49 3.52
CA ALA A 21 6.30 15.69 4.69
C ALA A 21 7.61 15.41 5.45
N ARG A 22 7.74 16.01 6.65
CA ARG A 22 8.83 15.69 7.59
C ARG A 22 8.94 14.17 7.82
N TYR A 23 7.81 13.47 7.81
CA TYR A 23 7.78 12.03 7.99
C TYR A 23 8.55 11.27 6.90
N VAL A 24 8.42 11.67 5.63
CA VAL A 24 9.11 11.03 4.50
C VAL A 24 10.63 11.21 4.60
N LYS A 25 11.09 12.36 5.09
CA LYS A 25 12.52 12.61 5.32
C LYS A 25 13.10 11.69 6.39
N TRP A 26 12.41 11.57 7.52
CA TRP A 26 12.82 10.65 8.60
C TRP A 26 12.75 9.19 8.18
N LEU A 27 11.71 8.83 7.43
CA LEU A 27 11.56 7.50 6.84
C LEU A 27 12.70 7.18 5.88
N GLY A 28 13.06 8.10 4.97
CA GLY A 28 14.20 7.91 4.06
C GLY A 28 15.54 7.81 4.78
N LEU A 29 15.76 8.61 5.83
CA LEU A 29 16.96 8.50 6.67
C LEU A 29 17.02 7.16 7.40
N LEU A 30 15.89 6.71 7.95
CA LEU A 30 15.78 5.41 8.60
C LEU A 30 16.08 4.27 7.62
N THR A 31 15.59 4.35 6.37
CA THR A 31 15.92 3.39 5.31
C THR A 31 17.43 3.29 5.08
N ILE A 32 18.10 4.42 4.92
CA ILE A 32 19.55 4.47 4.69
C ILE A 32 20.30 3.85 5.88
N VAL A 33 19.90 4.18 7.11
CA VAL A 33 20.50 3.61 8.32
C VAL A 33 20.31 2.10 8.39
N VAL A 34 19.10 1.59 8.11
CA VAL A 34 18.83 0.15 8.13
C VAL A 34 19.57 -0.58 7.02
N LEU A 35 19.70 -0.01 5.82
CA LEU A 35 20.50 -0.59 4.74
C LEU A 35 21.99 -0.63 5.09
N LEU A 36 22.54 0.45 5.66
CA LEU A 36 23.94 0.50 6.09
C LEU A 36 24.21 -0.51 7.21
N LEU A 37 23.35 -0.57 8.22
CA LEU A 37 23.44 -1.57 9.29
C LEU A 37 23.31 -2.99 8.74
N GLY A 38 22.36 -3.22 7.82
CA GLY A 38 22.19 -4.50 7.13
C GLY A 38 23.42 -4.91 6.34
N ALA A 39 24.05 -3.98 5.63
CA ALA A 39 25.28 -4.23 4.87
C ALA A 39 26.45 -4.59 5.81
N VAL A 40 26.61 -3.87 6.92
CA VAL A 40 27.64 -4.19 7.94
C VAL A 40 27.38 -5.57 8.55
N LEU A 41 26.13 -5.87 8.94
CA LEU A 41 25.75 -7.15 9.54
C LEU A 41 25.83 -8.33 8.58
N TYR A 42 25.67 -8.09 7.28
CA TYR A 42 25.87 -9.09 6.24
C TYR A 42 27.32 -9.61 6.22
N PHE A 43 28.33 -8.76 6.47
CA PHE A 43 29.72 -9.20 6.64
C PHE A 43 29.91 -10.19 7.80
N PHE A 44 28.98 -10.21 8.77
CA PHE A 44 28.96 -11.15 9.90
C PHE A 44 27.98 -12.32 9.72
N ASN A 45 27.57 -12.63 8.48
CA ASN A 45 26.57 -13.65 8.14
C ASN A 45 25.16 -13.42 8.72
N VAL A 46 24.84 -12.19 9.14
CA VAL A 46 23.50 -11.81 9.60
C VAL A 46 22.78 -11.07 8.47
N SER A 47 22.21 -11.82 7.55
CA SER A 47 21.59 -11.29 6.33
C SER A 47 20.18 -10.74 6.54
N PHE A 48 19.48 -11.17 7.59
CA PHE A 48 18.09 -10.77 7.89
C PHE A 48 17.85 -9.26 7.92
N VAL A 49 18.78 -8.49 8.49
CA VAL A 49 18.66 -7.02 8.58
C VAL A 49 18.77 -6.37 7.21
N LEU A 50 19.62 -6.91 6.33
CA LEU A 50 19.73 -6.45 4.94
C LEU A 50 18.45 -6.76 4.17
N TYR A 51 17.88 -7.97 4.30
CA TYR A 51 16.60 -8.32 3.66
C TYR A 51 15.44 -7.42 4.12
N ILE A 52 15.34 -7.14 5.43
CA ILE A 52 14.35 -6.20 5.97
C ILE A 52 14.61 -4.78 5.45
N GLY A 53 15.87 -4.32 5.46
CA GLY A 53 16.25 -3.01 4.95
C GLY A 53 15.90 -2.83 3.47
N SER A 54 16.12 -3.87 2.67
CA SER A 54 15.77 -3.91 1.25
C SER A 54 14.25 -3.90 1.03
N ALA A 55 13.48 -4.69 1.80
CA ALA A 55 12.02 -4.65 1.76
C ALA A 55 11.46 -3.30 2.22
N PHE A 56 12.04 -2.70 3.26
CA PHE A 56 11.73 -1.37 3.76
C PHE A 56 12.01 -0.30 2.70
N SER A 57 13.17 -0.41 2.03
CA SER A 57 13.56 0.45 0.92
C SER A 57 12.57 0.35 -0.23
N LEU A 58 12.22 -0.86 -0.65
CA LEU A 58 11.30 -1.14 -1.75
C LEU A 58 9.89 -0.63 -1.46
N LEU A 59 9.35 -0.88 -0.26
CA LEU A 59 8.03 -0.41 0.15
C LEU A 59 7.98 1.12 0.29
N LEU A 60 9.02 1.72 0.86
CA LEU A 60 9.14 3.17 0.98
C LEU A 60 9.26 3.83 -0.38
N LEU A 61 10.02 3.22 -1.27
CA LEU A 61 10.23 3.66 -2.63
C LEU A 61 8.99 3.45 -3.51
N MET A 62 8.18 2.43 -3.25
CA MET A 62 6.82 2.31 -3.80
C MET A 62 5.90 3.39 -3.23
N MET A 63 5.84 3.60 -1.91
CA MET A 63 4.98 4.63 -1.31
C MET A 63 5.36 6.04 -1.79
N VAL A 64 6.64 6.39 -1.74
CA VAL A 64 7.17 7.68 -2.20
C VAL A 64 7.06 7.78 -3.72
N GLY A 65 7.44 6.74 -4.45
CA GLY A 65 7.39 6.70 -5.92
C GLY A 65 5.97 6.78 -6.48
N MET A 66 4.95 6.28 -5.80
CA MET A 66 3.54 6.48 -6.19
C MET A 66 3.07 7.91 -5.91
N LEU A 67 3.61 8.56 -4.89
CA LEU A 67 3.17 9.89 -4.44
C LEU A 67 3.94 11.03 -5.16
N VAL A 68 5.21 10.84 -5.51
CA VAL A 68 6.07 11.83 -6.19
C VAL A 68 5.45 12.32 -7.51
N PRO A 69 4.98 11.46 -8.43
CA PRO A 69 4.20 11.87 -9.60
C PRO A 69 3.02 12.79 -9.26
N GLY A 70 2.24 12.43 -8.23
CA GLY A 70 1.11 13.23 -7.76
C GLY A 70 1.54 14.60 -7.22
N GLN A 71 2.65 14.67 -6.50
CA GLN A 71 3.22 15.94 -6.03
C GLN A 71 3.72 16.82 -7.17
N MET A 72 4.44 16.23 -8.12
CA MET A 72 4.98 16.96 -9.27
C MET A 72 3.86 17.58 -10.10
N LEU A 73 2.80 16.82 -10.34
CA LEU A 73 1.57 17.28 -10.96
C LEU A 73 0.91 18.40 -10.16
N ALA A 74 0.82 18.25 -8.83
CA ALA A 74 0.21 19.25 -7.96
C ALA A 74 1.01 20.56 -7.93
N LEU A 75 2.34 20.49 -7.82
CA LEU A 75 3.24 21.65 -7.88
C LEU A 75 3.07 22.40 -9.19
N ARG A 76 3.04 21.68 -10.31
CA ARG A 76 2.79 22.29 -11.63
C ARG A 76 1.40 22.88 -11.79
N SER A 77 0.39 22.29 -11.14
CA SER A 77 -0.98 22.80 -11.20
C SER A 77 -1.25 24.00 -10.31
N SER A 78 -0.33 24.33 -9.41
CA SER A 78 -0.46 25.50 -8.55
C SER A 78 -0.24 26.79 -9.34
N LYS A 79 -1.20 27.72 -9.24
CA LYS A 79 -1.16 29.03 -9.90
C LYS A 79 0.13 29.81 -9.60
N GLN A 80 0.64 29.72 -8.37
CA GLN A 80 1.86 30.42 -7.93
C GLN A 80 3.13 29.88 -8.63
N PHE A 81 3.19 28.57 -8.89
CA PHE A 81 4.32 27.93 -9.55
C PHE A 81 4.23 27.99 -11.07
N GLN A 82 3.02 28.08 -11.63
CA GLN A 82 2.82 28.29 -13.07
C GLN A 82 3.45 29.59 -13.57
N CYS A 83 3.44 30.64 -12.74
CA CYS A 83 4.06 31.93 -13.05
C CYS A 83 5.60 31.90 -13.01
N MET A 84 6.23 30.85 -12.46
CA MET A 84 7.68 30.69 -12.44
C MET A 84 8.12 29.80 -13.61
N ALA A 85 8.39 30.41 -14.78
CA ALA A 85 8.68 29.72 -16.03
C ALA A 85 9.88 28.75 -15.96
N ASP A 86 10.84 28.97 -15.04
CA ASP A 86 12.09 28.21 -14.97
C ASP A 86 12.06 26.94 -14.12
N LEU A 87 10.99 26.71 -13.33
CA LEU A 87 10.92 25.54 -12.43
C LEU A 87 10.55 24.22 -13.13
N ARG A 88 10.09 24.27 -14.39
CA ARG A 88 9.64 23.06 -15.13
C ARG A 88 10.78 22.10 -15.47
N ARG A 89 11.91 22.65 -15.91
CA ARG A 89 13.13 21.89 -16.26
C ARG A 89 13.76 21.19 -15.04
N PRO A 90 14.04 21.88 -13.93
CA PRO A 90 14.67 21.23 -12.78
C PRO A 90 13.74 20.20 -12.11
N LEU A 91 12.41 20.42 -12.07
CA LEU A 91 11.48 19.40 -11.56
C LEU A 91 11.51 18.12 -12.40
N PHE A 92 11.57 18.24 -13.73
CA PHE A 92 11.67 17.08 -14.62
C PHE A 92 12.98 16.30 -14.39
N VAL A 93 14.11 17.02 -14.28
CA VAL A 93 15.43 16.41 -14.03
C VAL A 93 15.46 15.69 -12.69
N ILE A 94 14.90 16.30 -11.63
CA ILE A 94 14.82 15.65 -10.31
C ILE A 94 14.02 14.35 -10.37
N ALA A 95 12.93 14.32 -11.13
CA ALA A 95 12.13 13.10 -11.28
C ALA A 95 12.88 11.99 -12.02
N LEU A 96 13.58 12.34 -13.11
CA LEU A 96 14.43 11.40 -13.83
C LEU A 96 15.49 10.80 -12.89
N ILE A 97 16.21 11.65 -12.15
CA ILE A 97 17.23 11.22 -11.19
C ILE A 97 16.63 10.33 -10.11
N PHE A 98 15.46 10.71 -9.58
CA PHE A 98 14.76 9.91 -8.58
C PHE A 98 14.47 8.50 -9.11
N TRP A 99 13.81 8.36 -10.26
CA TRP A 99 13.46 7.05 -10.82
C TRP A 99 14.68 6.22 -11.25
N LEU A 100 15.77 6.87 -11.67
CA LEU A 100 17.05 6.22 -11.95
C LEU A 100 17.69 5.64 -10.68
N LEU A 101 17.75 6.42 -9.59
CA LEU A 101 18.26 5.96 -8.29
C LEU A 101 17.43 4.79 -7.76
N VAL A 102 16.11 4.88 -7.94
CA VAL A 102 15.17 3.83 -7.58
C VAL A 102 15.44 2.53 -8.34
N ALA A 103 15.68 2.61 -9.65
CA ALA A 103 16.05 1.45 -10.47
C ALA A 103 17.36 0.81 -9.99
N LEU A 104 18.36 1.65 -9.66
CA LEU A 104 19.66 1.18 -9.22
C LEU A 104 19.60 0.45 -7.88
N ILE A 105 18.82 0.96 -6.92
CA ILE A 105 18.57 0.31 -5.63
C ILE A 105 17.87 -1.04 -5.84
N LEU A 106 16.87 -1.11 -6.72
CA LEU A 106 16.13 -2.33 -7.00
C LEU A 106 17.01 -3.39 -7.66
N THR A 107 17.80 -3.02 -8.66
CA THR A 107 18.71 -3.93 -9.35
C THR A 107 19.80 -4.46 -8.41
N THR A 108 20.41 -3.58 -7.61
CA THR A 108 21.42 -4.00 -6.63
C THR A 108 20.82 -4.94 -5.59
N THR A 109 19.62 -4.63 -5.10
CA THR A 109 18.87 -5.51 -4.19
C THR A 109 18.63 -6.88 -4.81
N MET A 110 18.10 -6.95 -6.04
CA MET A 110 17.86 -8.23 -6.73
C MET A 110 19.13 -9.06 -6.88
N GLY A 111 20.27 -8.42 -7.18
CA GLY A 111 21.57 -9.07 -7.26
C GLY A 111 22.05 -9.71 -5.94
N PHE A 112 21.56 -9.25 -4.78
CA PHE A 112 21.83 -9.86 -3.48
C PHE A 112 20.79 -10.91 -3.05
N LEU A 113 19.57 -10.87 -3.62
CA LEU A 113 18.45 -11.73 -3.22
C LEU A 113 18.45 -13.09 -3.94
N GLU A 114 19.01 -13.20 -5.15
CA GLU A 114 18.98 -14.44 -5.94
C GLU A 114 20.35 -15.16 -5.99
N PRO A 115 20.38 -16.50 -5.82
CA PRO A 115 21.58 -17.31 -6.03
C PRO A 115 21.92 -17.52 -7.51
N LYS A 116 21.09 -17.03 -8.43
CA LYS A 116 21.39 -17.00 -9.87
C LYS A 116 22.12 -15.71 -10.18
N GLU A 117 23.33 -15.83 -10.70
CA GLU A 117 24.15 -14.71 -11.15
C GLU A 117 23.53 -14.01 -12.37
N PHE A 118 22.45 -13.26 -12.17
CA PHE A 118 21.93 -12.40 -13.22
C PHE A 118 22.92 -11.26 -13.48
N ALA A 119 23.31 -11.09 -14.74
CA ALA A 119 24.18 -9.98 -15.12
C ALA A 119 23.50 -8.64 -14.81
N PHE A 120 24.25 -7.72 -14.20
CA PHE A 120 23.72 -6.42 -13.74
C PHE A 120 23.03 -5.63 -14.85
N ASN A 121 23.63 -5.59 -16.06
CA ASN A 121 23.15 -4.72 -17.15
C ASN A 121 21.74 -5.11 -17.67
N PRO A 122 21.45 -6.38 -18.02
CA PRO A 122 20.08 -6.80 -18.37
C PRO A 122 19.05 -6.51 -17.29
N VAL A 123 19.37 -6.80 -16.02
CA VAL A 123 18.46 -6.56 -14.88
C VAL A 123 18.21 -5.08 -14.71
N PHE A 124 19.25 -4.24 -14.81
CA PHE A 124 19.13 -2.80 -14.71
C PHE A 124 18.28 -2.20 -15.82
N ALA A 125 18.52 -2.60 -17.07
CA ALA A 125 17.77 -2.12 -18.22
C ALA A 125 16.28 -2.47 -18.12
N LEU A 126 15.97 -3.71 -17.73
CA LEU A 126 14.59 -4.15 -17.51
C LEU A 126 13.93 -3.38 -16.36
N THR A 127 14.62 -3.26 -15.22
CA THR A 127 14.11 -2.57 -14.02
C THR A 127 13.86 -1.09 -14.30
N PHE A 128 14.79 -0.43 -14.98
CA PHE A 128 14.66 0.98 -15.35
C PHE A 128 13.50 1.21 -16.33
N MET A 129 13.33 0.35 -17.33
CA MET A 129 12.20 0.42 -18.25
C MET A 129 10.86 0.22 -17.52
N ALA A 130 10.78 -0.77 -16.62
CA ALA A 130 9.59 -1.04 -15.81
C ALA A 130 9.18 0.18 -14.98
N LEU A 131 10.13 0.74 -14.24
CA LEU A 131 9.89 1.92 -13.43
C LEU A 131 9.55 3.15 -14.27
N SER A 132 10.16 3.31 -15.44
CA SER A 132 9.85 4.40 -16.38
C SER A 132 8.41 4.31 -16.89
N SER A 133 7.94 3.09 -17.19
CA SER A 133 6.55 2.83 -17.57
C SER A 133 5.58 3.12 -16.43
N VAL A 134 5.90 2.67 -15.21
CA VAL A 134 5.14 3.00 -13.99
C VAL A 134 5.05 4.52 -13.83
N ALA A 135 6.19 5.21 -13.82
CA ALA A 135 6.28 6.64 -13.61
C ALA A 135 5.42 7.43 -14.61
N LEU A 136 5.55 7.12 -15.91
CA LEU A 136 4.83 7.81 -16.98
C LEU A 136 3.32 7.59 -16.86
N LEU A 137 2.89 6.34 -16.68
CA LEU A 137 1.46 6.04 -16.50
C LEU A 137 0.90 6.69 -15.23
N PHE A 138 1.68 6.75 -14.14
CA PHE A 138 1.26 7.44 -12.91
C PHE A 138 1.03 8.92 -13.13
N VAL A 139 1.92 9.57 -13.90
CA VAL A 139 1.80 11.00 -14.19
C VAL A 139 0.64 11.26 -15.15
N VAL A 140 0.49 10.46 -16.22
CA VAL A 140 -0.60 10.63 -17.18
C VAL A 140 -1.95 10.35 -16.54
N VAL A 141 -2.15 9.16 -15.94
CA VAL A 141 -3.40 8.80 -15.25
C VAL A 141 -3.68 9.79 -14.11
N GLY A 142 -2.65 10.17 -13.35
CA GLY A 142 -2.77 11.17 -12.28
C GLY A 142 -3.24 12.54 -12.73
N SER A 143 -2.89 12.93 -13.95
CA SER A 143 -3.26 14.25 -14.49
C SER A 143 -4.74 14.35 -14.87
N TYR A 144 -5.37 13.21 -15.22
CA TYR A 144 -6.77 13.16 -15.67
C TYR A 144 -7.71 12.53 -14.63
N ILE A 145 -7.25 11.47 -13.93
CA ILE A 145 -8.03 10.66 -12.97
C ILE A 145 -7.14 10.29 -11.77
N GLN A 146 -6.99 11.21 -10.80
CA GLN A 146 -6.18 10.98 -9.60
C GLN A 146 -6.56 9.72 -8.80
N THR A 147 -7.84 9.34 -8.78
CA THR A 147 -8.32 8.16 -8.06
C THR A 147 -7.88 6.84 -8.69
N ALA A 148 -7.51 6.83 -9.97
CA ALA A 148 -7.09 5.63 -10.68
C ALA A 148 -5.57 5.36 -10.57
N GLN A 149 -4.80 6.28 -9.97
CA GLN A 149 -3.34 6.13 -9.82
C GLN A 149 -2.96 4.86 -9.05
N GLY A 150 -3.75 4.44 -8.06
CA GLY A 150 -3.50 3.22 -7.28
C GLY A 150 -3.49 1.93 -8.11
N PHE A 151 -4.07 1.94 -9.32
CA PHE A 151 -4.11 0.78 -10.21
C PHE A 151 -2.93 0.71 -11.18
N VAL A 152 -2.19 1.80 -11.35
CA VAL A 152 -1.08 1.88 -12.32
C VAL A 152 0.02 0.84 -12.08
N PRO A 153 0.51 0.58 -10.83
CA PRO A 153 1.52 -0.44 -10.61
C PRO A 153 1.02 -1.81 -11.08
N LEU A 154 -0.25 -2.11 -10.86
CA LEU A 154 -0.87 -3.39 -11.23
C LEU A 154 -0.90 -3.56 -12.76
N PHE A 155 -1.27 -2.52 -13.51
CA PHE A 155 -1.25 -2.55 -14.97
C PHE A 155 0.16 -2.72 -15.56
N VAL A 156 1.17 -2.01 -15.02
CA VAL A 156 2.54 -2.13 -15.54
C VAL A 156 3.10 -3.52 -15.23
N TRP A 157 2.94 -3.99 -14.01
CA TRP A 157 3.40 -5.34 -13.64
C TRP A 157 2.71 -6.42 -14.47
N LEU A 158 1.40 -6.30 -14.75
CA LEU A 158 0.71 -7.23 -15.64
C LEU A 158 1.30 -7.26 -17.06
N LEU A 159 1.59 -6.10 -17.66
CA LEU A 159 2.16 -6.01 -19.01
C LEU A 159 3.53 -6.68 -19.10
N PHE A 160 4.39 -6.45 -18.11
CA PHE A 160 5.76 -6.98 -18.07
C PHE A 160 5.82 -8.50 -17.98
N PHE A 161 4.97 -9.09 -17.13
CA PHE A 161 4.99 -10.53 -16.92
C PHE A 161 4.14 -11.31 -17.93
N SER A 162 3.25 -10.64 -18.69
CA SER A 162 2.40 -11.25 -19.73
C SER A 162 3.16 -11.77 -20.95
N ALA A 163 4.45 -11.43 -21.08
CA ALA A 163 5.32 -11.91 -22.15
C ALA A 163 5.73 -13.37 -21.90
N LYS A 164 4.80 -14.31 -22.08
CA LYS A 164 4.87 -15.76 -21.80
C LYS A 164 6.10 -16.52 -22.36
N LYS A 165 6.89 -15.90 -23.24
CA LYS A 165 8.01 -16.50 -23.99
C LYS A 165 9.30 -15.67 -23.96
N ALA A 166 9.30 -14.48 -23.37
CA ALA A 166 10.50 -13.66 -23.34
C ALA A 166 11.34 -14.05 -22.12
N ASP A 167 12.58 -14.48 -22.34
CA ASP A 167 13.59 -14.43 -21.28
C ASP A 167 13.86 -12.95 -20.98
N LEU A 168 13.11 -12.42 -20.00
CA LEU A 168 13.11 -11.00 -19.64
C LEU A 168 14.48 -10.51 -19.18
N PHE A 169 15.36 -11.43 -18.77
CA PHE A 169 16.71 -11.14 -18.30
C PHE A 169 17.77 -11.47 -19.36
N SER A 170 17.36 -11.90 -20.56
CA SER A 170 18.29 -12.14 -21.67
C SER A 170 18.99 -10.86 -22.09
N THR A 171 20.31 -10.97 -22.31
CA THR A 171 21.14 -9.90 -22.86
C THR A 171 20.62 -9.40 -24.21
N SER A 172 20.00 -10.28 -25.02
CA SER A 172 19.42 -9.94 -26.33
C SER A 172 18.35 -8.84 -26.28
N ASN A 173 17.66 -8.69 -25.16
CA ASN A 173 16.56 -7.73 -25.00
C ASN A 173 17.02 -6.40 -24.39
N THR A 174 18.28 -6.31 -23.95
CA THR A 174 18.81 -5.17 -23.19
C THR A 174 18.75 -3.86 -23.98
N GLU A 175 19.12 -3.89 -25.27
CA GLU A 175 19.06 -2.73 -26.15
C GLU A 175 17.63 -2.24 -26.36
N ILE A 176 16.68 -3.18 -26.50
CA ILE A 176 15.25 -2.88 -26.65
C ILE A 176 14.74 -2.16 -25.40
N TYR A 177 15.11 -2.62 -24.20
CA TYR A 177 14.69 -1.99 -22.94
C TYR A 177 15.22 -0.57 -22.80
N TRP A 178 16.47 -0.31 -23.21
CA TRP A 178 17.03 1.03 -23.24
C TRP A 178 16.33 1.94 -24.25
N LEU A 179 16.08 1.42 -25.46
CA LEU A 179 15.37 2.14 -26.51
C LEU A 179 13.95 2.53 -26.09
N VAL A 180 13.19 1.58 -25.52
CA VAL A 180 11.85 1.84 -24.98
C VAL A 180 11.90 2.87 -23.85
N SER A 181 12.85 2.75 -22.92
CA SER A 181 13.01 3.72 -21.83
C SER A 181 13.28 5.13 -22.35
N LEU A 182 14.17 5.26 -23.34
CA LEU A 182 14.50 6.54 -23.95
C LEU A 182 13.29 7.16 -24.66
N LEU A 183 12.53 6.36 -25.41
CA LEU A 183 11.28 6.80 -26.05
C LEU A 183 10.23 7.25 -25.02
N LEU A 184 10.04 6.50 -23.94
CA LEU A 184 9.11 6.87 -22.86
C LEU A 184 9.48 8.23 -22.27
N TRP A 185 10.76 8.45 -21.93
CA TRP A 185 11.20 9.72 -21.37
C TRP A 185 11.14 10.88 -22.37
N LEU A 186 11.40 10.65 -23.66
CA LEU A 186 11.20 11.67 -24.70
C LEU A 186 9.73 12.09 -24.83
N VAL A 187 8.81 11.12 -24.89
CA VAL A 187 7.36 11.40 -24.90
C VAL A 187 6.97 12.15 -23.63
N MET A 188 7.51 11.74 -22.49
CA MET A 188 7.28 12.38 -21.21
C MET A 188 7.80 13.82 -21.18
N VAL A 189 8.97 14.11 -21.76
CA VAL A 189 9.49 15.49 -21.92
C VAL A 189 8.48 16.33 -22.70
N VAL A 190 8.07 15.87 -23.89
CA VAL A 190 7.16 16.63 -24.76
C VAL A 190 5.83 16.90 -24.07
N TRP A 191 5.23 15.88 -23.46
CA TRP A 191 4.02 16.02 -22.68
C TRP A 191 4.24 16.94 -21.47
N TRP A 192 5.35 16.78 -20.75
CA TRP A 192 5.70 17.58 -19.58
C TRP A 192 6.03 19.04 -19.92
N PHE A 193 6.34 19.43 -21.14
CA PHE A 193 6.45 20.87 -21.44
C PHE A 193 5.13 21.46 -21.97
N ARG A 194 4.27 20.64 -22.59
CA ARG A 194 3.00 21.07 -23.20
C ARG A 194 1.78 21.00 -22.27
N TRP A 195 1.78 20.13 -21.28
CA TRP A 195 0.61 19.92 -20.42
C TRP A 195 0.23 21.20 -19.62
N GLN A 196 -1.03 21.60 -19.66
CA GLN A 196 -1.55 22.73 -18.90
C GLN A 196 -2.74 22.25 -18.05
N PRO A 197 -2.62 22.23 -16.71
CA PRO A 197 -3.69 21.76 -15.86
C PRO A 197 -4.86 22.74 -15.84
N GLN A 198 -6.06 22.24 -16.16
CA GLN A 198 -7.31 23.01 -16.11
C GLN A 198 -7.82 23.21 -14.67
N LYS A 199 -7.44 22.33 -13.75
CA LYS A 199 -7.81 22.37 -12.32
C LYS A 199 -6.57 22.11 -11.46
N TYR A 200 -6.57 22.68 -10.26
CA TYR A 200 -5.52 22.40 -9.28
C TYR A 200 -5.58 20.91 -8.89
N LEU A 201 -4.47 20.21 -9.11
CA LEU A 201 -4.27 18.83 -8.70
C LEU A 201 -3.77 18.82 -7.27
N VAL A 202 -4.40 17.96 -6.50
CA VAL A 202 -4.28 17.93 -5.05
C VAL A 202 -2.98 17.22 -4.67
N ASN A 203 -2.13 17.89 -3.87
CA ASN A 203 -0.89 17.28 -3.37
C ASN A 203 -1.18 16.40 -2.15
N PHE A 204 -1.27 15.09 -2.37
CA PHE A 204 -1.53 14.10 -1.30
C PHE A 204 -0.43 14.03 -0.24
N MET A 205 0.81 14.43 -0.52
CA MET A 205 1.87 14.44 0.50
C MET A 205 1.82 15.63 1.46
N THR A 206 1.17 16.73 1.07
CA THR A 206 1.01 17.93 1.94
C THR A 206 -0.34 18.01 2.62
N LEU A 207 -1.31 17.19 2.21
CA LEU A 207 -2.61 17.22 2.85
C LEU A 207 -2.52 16.69 4.27
N PRO A 208 -3.10 17.42 5.25
CA PRO A 208 -3.37 16.85 6.54
C PRO A 208 -4.18 15.56 6.36
N ALA A 209 -3.82 14.51 7.10
CA ALA A 209 -4.50 13.22 7.04
C ALA A 209 -6.02 13.37 7.22
N ALA A 210 -6.45 14.30 8.07
CA ALA A 210 -7.86 14.62 8.30
C ALA A 210 -8.57 15.15 7.03
N GLU A 211 -7.90 15.94 6.19
CA GLU A 211 -8.48 16.51 4.98
C GLU A 211 -8.45 15.53 3.81
N MET A 212 -7.37 14.76 3.66
CA MET A 212 -7.31 13.64 2.71
C MET A 212 -8.48 12.67 2.95
N GLN A 213 -8.73 12.34 4.22
CA GLN A 213 -9.82 11.47 4.64
C GLN A 213 -11.20 12.11 4.48
N ARG A 214 -11.34 13.43 4.66
CA ARG A 214 -12.59 14.15 4.38
C ARG A 214 -12.95 14.07 2.90
N ARG A 215 -11.96 14.23 2.02
CA ARG A 215 -12.15 14.12 0.56
C ARG A 215 -12.48 12.69 0.13
N GLN A 216 -11.79 11.69 0.69
CA GLN A 216 -12.15 10.29 0.48
C GLN A 216 -13.59 10.00 0.94
N ALA A 217 -13.96 10.45 2.15
CA ALA A 217 -15.30 10.29 2.68
C ALA A 217 -16.37 11.02 1.86
N GLN A 218 -16.06 12.19 1.28
CA GLN A 218 -16.96 12.89 0.36
C GLN A 218 -17.19 12.08 -0.93
N ASN A 219 -16.14 11.53 -1.52
CA ASN A 219 -16.25 10.67 -2.72
C ASN A 219 -17.00 9.36 -2.43
N THR A 220 -16.83 8.77 -1.24
CA THR A 220 -17.59 7.59 -0.83
C THR A 220 -19.05 7.93 -0.51
N ARG A 221 -19.31 9.12 0.06
CA ARG A 221 -20.67 9.58 0.37
C ARG A 221 -21.50 9.90 -0.87
N SER A 222 -20.91 10.43 -1.94
CA SER A 222 -21.65 10.66 -3.19
C SER A 222 -22.09 9.35 -3.84
N ILE A 223 -21.24 8.32 -3.80
CA ILE A 223 -21.58 6.97 -4.27
C ILE A 223 -22.58 6.30 -3.32
N ALA A 224 -22.42 6.45 -2.01
CA ALA A 224 -23.34 5.88 -1.01
C ALA A 224 -24.71 6.58 -0.97
N ALA A 225 -24.79 7.87 -1.31
CA ALA A 225 -26.04 8.62 -1.39
C ALA A 225 -26.96 8.11 -2.50
N ALA A 226 -26.40 7.51 -3.57
CA ALA A 226 -27.18 6.84 -4.60
C ALA A 226 -27.87 5.55 -4.10
N PHE A 227 -27.52 5.05 -2.91
CA PHE A 227 -28.03 3.80 -2.36
C PHE A 227 -28.48 3.99 -0.90
N SER A 228 -29.66 4.57 -0.71
CA SER A 228 -30.25 4.76 0.62
C SER A 228 -30.42 3.41 1.35
N ALA A 229 -30.02 3.39 2.61
CA ALA A 229 -30.24 2.25 3.50
C ALA A 229 -30.55 2.75 4.91
N VAL A 230 -31.56 2.15 5.53
CA VAL A 230 -32.10 2.54 6.84
C VAL A 230 -31.20 1.98 7.95
N PRO A 231 -30.82 2.76 8.98
CA PRO A 231 -30.07 2.26 10.13
C PRO A 231 -30.90 1.22 10.90
N LYS A 232 -30.27 0.12 11.35
CA LYS A 232 -30.91 -0.95 12.14
C LYS A 232 -30.76 -0.69 13.63
N THR A 233 -29.59 -0.23 14.07
CA THR A 233 -29.34 0.14 15.48
C THR A 233 -28.63 1.48 15.56
N LEU A 234 -28.97 2.25 16.59
CA LEU A 234 -28.32 3.52 16.88
C LEU A 234 -26.84 3.31 17.20
N TYR A 235 -26.51 2.36 18.08
CA TYR A 235 -25.14 2.08 18.52
C TYR A 235 -24.23 1.62 17.37
N GLY A 236 -24.71 0.70 16.53
CA GLY A 236 -23.96 0.23 15.36
C GLY A 236 -23.75 1.35 14.34
N SER A 237 -24.80 2.16 14.11
CA SER A 237 -24.71 3.28 13.17
C SER A 237 -23.79 4.40 13.67
N LEU A 238 -23.75 4.64 14.98
CA LEU A 238 -22.82 5.58 15.60
C LEU A 238 -21.38 5.09 15.46
N LEU A 239 -21.10 3.81 15.73
CA LEU A 239 -19.77 3.22 15.62
C LEU A 239 -19.25 3.17 14.17
N LEU A 240 -20.11 2.83 13.22
CA LEU A 240 -19.77 2.78 11.80
C LEU A 240 -19.74 4.18 11.15
N GLY A 241 -20.49 5.13 11.69
CA GLY A 241 -20.72 6.45 11.09
C GLY A 241 -21.56 6.39 9.80
N MET A 242 -22.33 5.33 9.63
CA MET A 242 -23.21 5.01 8.50
C MET A 242 -24.26 3.98 8.95
N SER A 243 -25.27 3.68 8.13
CA SER A 243 -26.25 2.63 8.46
C SER A 243 -25.58 1.27 8.70
N ASP A 244 -25.93 0.63 9.81
CA ASP A 244 -25.46 -0.70 10.23
C ASP A 244 -26.37 -1.86 9.76
N GLY A 245 -27.38 -1.56 8.94
CA GLY A 245 -28.28 -2.59 8.42
C GLY A 245 -27.57 -3.59 7.51
N ILE A 246 -27.98 -4.86 7.59
CA ILE A 246 -27.47 -5.95 6.72
C ILE A 246 -27.64 -5.59 5.24
N GLN A 247 -28.72 -4.91 4.87
CA GLN A 247 -28.94 -4.43 3.50
C GLN A 247 -27.95 -3.32 3.09
N ALA A 248 -27.64 -2.38 3.99
CA ALA A 248 -26.63 -1.36 3.76
C ALA A 248 -25.25 -1.99 3.56
N TRP A 249 -24.96 -2.99 4.40
CA TRP A 249 -23.75 -3.78 4.33
C TRP A 249 -23.65 -4.56 3.02
N PHE A 250 -24.65 -5.36 2.64
CA PHE A 250 -24.67 -6.11 1.39
C PHE A 250 -24.52 -5.19 0.18
N LYS A 251 -25.19 -4.03 0.15
CA LYS A 251 -25.05 -3.05 -0.93
C LYS A 251 -23.62 -2.50 -1.04
N ARG A 252 -22.98 -2.19 0.10
CA ARG A 252 -21.59 -1.76 0.14
C ARG A 252 -20.65 -2.87 -0.31
N GLU A 253 -20.85 -4.09 0.19
CA GLU A 253 -20.02 -5.23 -0.19
C GLU A 253 -20.24 -5.60 -1.66
N LEU A 254 -21.44 -5.46 -2.23
CA LEU A 254 -21.73 -5.69 -3.65
C LEU A 254 -20.91 -4.78 -4.55
N GLY A 255 -20.77 -3.49 -4.21
CA GLY A 255 -19.92 -2.57 -4.98
C GLY A 255 -18.45 -2.99 -4.95
N HIS A 256 -17.95 -3.42 -3.79
CA HIS A 256 -16.57 -3.91 -3.66
C HIS A 256 -16.38 -5.29 -4.29
N LEU A 257 -17.38 -6.16 -4.23
CA LEU A 257 -17.40 -7.48 -4.85
C LEU A 257 -17.46 -7.35 -6.37
N ALA A 258 -18.30 -6.47 -6.90
CA ALA A 258 -18.35 -6.16 -8.32
C ALA A 258 -17.02 -5.59 -8.81
N PHE A 259 -16.44 -4.63 -8.07
CA PHE A 259 -15.10 -4.12 -8.35
C PHE A 259 -14.05 -5.24 -8.32
N PHE A 260 -14.08 -6.09 -7.29
CA PHE A 260 -13.20 -7.23 -7.14
C PHE A 260 -13.35 -8.21 -8.29
N LEU A 261 -14.57 -8.54 -8.69
CA LEU A 261 -14.89 -9.42 -9.82
C LEU A 261 -14.43 -8.82 -11.15
N ILE A 262 -14.57 -7.50 -11.36
CA ILE A 262 -14.08 -6.82 -12.57
C ILE A 262 -12.55 -6.87 -12.62
N ALA A 263 -11.88 -6.50 -11.53
CA ALA A 263 -10.43 -6.57 -11.42
C ALA A 263 -9.94 -8.02 -11.61
N LEU A 264 -10.66 -8.99 -11.04
CA LEU A 264 -10.35 -10.40 -11.13
C LEU A 264 -10.63 -10.97 -12.52
N MET A 265 -11.69 -10.57 -13.22
CA MET A 265 -11.92 -10.92 -14.63
C MET A 265 -10.80 -10.37 -15.52
N PHE A 266 -10.32 -9.16 -15.23
CA PHE A 266 -9.14 -8.60 -15.88
C PHE A 266 -7.91 -9.48 -15.60
N ILE A 267 -7.64 -9.80 -14.33
CA ILE A 267 -6.55 -10.69 -13.93
C ILE A 267 -6.69 -12.07 -14.59
N LEU A 268 -7.89 -12.63 -14.71
CA LEU A 268 -8.16 -13.96 -15.29
C LEU A 268 -7.94 -14.00 -16.80
N TYR A 269 -8.43 -12.98 -17.52
CA TYR A 269 -8.15 -12.81 -18.96
C TYR A 269 -6.64 -12.79 -19.22
N TRP A 270 -5.90 -12.09 -18.35
CA TRP A 270 -4.45 -11.98 -18.44
C TRP A 270 -3.69 -13.19 -17.86
N ALA A 271 -4.21 -13.88 -16.84
CA ALA A 271 -3.58 -15.04 -16.21
C ALA A 271 -3.40 -16.19 -17.19
N LYS A 272 -4.31 -16.34 -18.17
CA LYS A 272 -4.14 -17.26 -19.29
C LYS A 272 -2.91 -16.92 -20.17
N GLN A 273 -2.49 -15.66 -20.17
CA GLN A 273 -1.30 -15.17 -20.90
C GLN A 273 -0.03 -15.16 -20.04
N LEU A 274 -0.14 -15.27 -18.72
CA LEU A 274 1.01 -15.27 -17.79
C LEU A 274 1.61 -16.68 -17.63
N PRO A 275 2.91 -16.80 -17.31
CA PRO A 275 3.47 -18.02 -16.74
C PRO A 275 2.73 -18.37 -15.44
N THR A 276 2.45 -19.66 -15.20
CA THR A 276 1.70 -20.16 -14.04
C THR A 276 2.30 -19.69 -12.71
N ASN A 277 3.63 -19.75 -12.59
CA ASN A 277 4.34 -19.33 -11.38
C ASN A 277 4.09 -17.85 -11.07
N VAL A 278 4.07 -16.99 -12.10
CA VAL A 278 3.85 -15.56 -11.93
C VAL A 278 2.38 -15.25 -11.64
N ALA A 279 1.46 -15.90 -12.36
CA ALA A 279 0.03 -15.80 -12.10
C ALA A 279 -0.31 -16.20 -10.65
N SER A 280 0.36 -17.23 -10.13
CA SER A 280 0.16 -17.70 -8.76
C SER A 280 0.56 -16.62 -7.74
N VAL A 281 1.74 -16.01 -7.90
CA VAL A 281 2.25 -14.93 -7.03
C VAL A 281 1.32 -13.72 -7.03
N PHE A 282 0.84 -13.28 -8.20
CA PHE A 282 -0.12 -12.18 -8.28
C PHE A 282 -1.44 -12.49 -7.57
N PHE A 283 -1.96 -13.69 -7.77
CA PHE A 283 -3.20 -14.15 -7.16
C PHE A 283 -3.08 -14.15 -5.62
N ILE A 284 -1.94 -14.61 -5.11
CA ILE A 284 -1.58 -14.66 -3.69
C ILE A 284 -1.47 -13.25 -3.07
N ILE A 285 -0.68 -12.37 -3.69
CA ILE A 285 -0.46 -11.00 -3.21
C ILE A 285 -1.78 -10.22 -3.21
N TYR A 286 -2.62 -10.42 -4.23
CA TYR A 286 -3.91 -9.74 -4.32
C TYR A 286 -4.87 -10.16 -3.21
N LEU A 287 -4.95 -11.47 -2.92
CA LEU A 287 -5.74 -11.97 -1.79
C LEU A 287 -5.28 -11.35 -0.47
N PHE A 288 -3.97 -11.39 -0.22
CA PHE A 288 -3.36 -10.86 1.00
C PHE A 288 -3.67 -9.36 1.19
N ILE A 289 -3.33 -8.53 0.19
CA ILE A 289 -3.53 -7.08 0.24
C ILE A 289 -5.00 -6.75 0.46
N PHE A 290 -5.91 -7.44 -0.24
CA PHE A 290 -7.33 -7.18 -0.10
C PHE A 290 -7.81 -7.45 1.33
N ILE A 291 -7.51 -8.62 1.90
CA ILE A 291 -7.93 -8.96 3.28
C ILE A 291 -7.42 -7.90 4.28
N CYS A 292 -6.14 -7.54 4.19
CA CYS A 292 -5.53 -6.56 5.08
C CYS A 292 -6.16 -5.15 4.91
N ILE A 293 -6.41 -4.69 3.68
CA ILE A 293 -7.06 -3.40 3.43
C ILE A 293 -8.48 -3.39 4.01
N ARG A 294 -9.26 -4.46 3.83
CA ARG A 294 -10.64 -4.53 4.38
C ARG A 294 -10.63 -4.42 5.90
N GLY A 295 -9.75 -5.18 6.55
CA GLY A 295 -9.57 -5.12 7.99
C GLY A 295 -9.19 -3.74 8.51
N GLY A 296 -8.27 -3.07 7.81
CA GLY A 296 -7.84 -1.72 8.13
C GLY A 296 -8.96 -0.67 7.98
N ILE A 297 -9.75 -0.74 6.92
CA ILE A 297 -10.87 0.19 6.67
C ILE A 297 -11.90 0.10 7.79
N VAL A 298 -12.35 -1.10 8.16
CA VAL A 298 -13.35 -1.30 9.23
C VAL A 298 -12.84 -0.71 10.54
N PHE A 299 -11.59 -1.00 10.89
CA PHE A 299 -10.99 -0.48 12.12
C PHE A 299 -10.88 1.06 12.12
N GLN A 300 -10.49 1.68 11.01
CA GLN A 300 -10.40 3.14 10.92
C GLN A 300 -11.74 3.83 11.16
N HIS A 301 -12.85 3.24 10.70
CA HIS A 301 -14.20 3.76 11.00
C HIS A 301 -14.49 3.71 12.50
N PHE A 302 -14.18 2.59 13.15
CA PHE A 302 -14.41 2.40 14.59
C PHE A 302 -13.56 3.38 15.41
N TYR A 303 -12.26 3.46 15.11
CA TYR A 303 -11.32 4.37 15.78
C TYR A 303 -11.81 5.82 15.80
N ARG A 304 -12.43 6.29 14.71
CA ARG A 304 -12.92 7.67 14.62
C ARG A 304 -14.18 7.93 15.42
N ASN A 305 -15.05 6.93 15.52
CA ASN A 305 -16.41 7.11 16.02
C ASN A 305 -16.64 6.54 17.43
N LEU A 306 -15.64 5.88 18.04
CA LEU A 306 -15.70 5.39 19.41
C LEU A 306 -16.18 6.45 20.41
N TYR A 307 -15.71 7.69 20.28
CA TYR A 307 -16.17 8.79 21.14
C TYR A 307 -17.67 9.08 21.00
N ARG A 308 -18.22 8.94 19.78
CA ARG A 308 -19.66 9.15 19.51
C ARG A 308 -20.48 8.06 20.15
N LEU A 309 -19.99 6.82 20.09
CA LEU A 309 -20.63 5.71 20.78
C LEU A 309 -20.62 5.93 22.29
N TRP A 310 -19.48 6.32 22.88
CA TRP A 310 -19.39 6.64 24.31
C TRP A 310 -20.34 7.77 24.73
N MET A 311 -20.38 8.88 24.00
CA MET A 311 -21.22 10.04 24.36
C MET A 311 -22.72 9.80 24.21
N ASN A 312 -23.15 8.81 23.41
CA ASN A 312 -24.55 8.58 23.07
C ASN A 312 -25.03 7.17 23.48
N SER A 313 -24.31 6.49 24.38
CA SER A 313 -24.72 5.20 24.91
C SER A 313 -24.54 5.14 26.43
N ASN A 314 -25.33 4.28 27.07
CA ASN A 314 -25.21 3.99 28.49
C ASN A 314 -24.21 2.86 28.79
N TYR A 315 -23.41 2.45 27.79
CA TYR A 315 -22.44 1.39 27.95
C TYR A 315 -21.28 1.82 28.84
N SER A 316 -20.80 0.92 29.70
CA SER A 316 -19.52 1.14 30.38
C SER A 316 -18.38 1.09 29.37
N ARG A 317 -17.20 1.63 29.73
CA ARG A 317 -16.03 1.58 28.83
C ARG A 317 -15.69 0.14 28.43
N ALA A 318 -15.75 -0.79 29.39
CA ALA A 318 -15.52 -2.21 29.16
C ALA A 318 -16.56 -2.82 28.19
N ASP A 319 -17.83 -2.46 28.33
CA ASP A 319 -18.89 -2.93 27.42
C ASP A 319 -18.69 -2.39 26.00
N ILE A 320 -18.21 -1.15 25.85
CA ILE A 320 -17.84 -0.59 24.54
C ILE A 320 -16.73 -1.39 23.89
N PHE A 321 -15.72 -1.85 24.64
CA PHE A 321 -14.66 -2.69 24.09
C PHE A 321 -15.21 -4.02 23.59
N VAL A 322 -16.01 -4.70 24.41
CA VAL A 322 -16.62 -5.99 24.03
C VAL A 322 -17.53 -5.82 22.80
N TYR A 323 -18.32 -4.75 22.77
CA TYR A 323 -19.16 -4.42 21.63
C TYR A 323 -18.34 -4.14 20.36
N MET A 324 -17.30 -3.31 20.46
CA MET A 324 -16.39 -3.00 19.36
C MET A 324 -15.69 -4.26 18.83
N GLU A 325 -15.15 -5.10 19.73
CA GLU A 325 -14.47 -6.35 19.40
C GLU A 325 -15.42 -7.29 18.62
N LYS A 326 -16.62 -7.51 19.16
CA LYS A 326 -17.65 -8.34 18.51
C LYS A 326 -18.04 -7.81 17.13
N GLN A 327 -18.33 -6.51 17.02
CA GLN A 327 -18.75 -5.90 15.76
C GLN A 327 -17.62 -5.91 14.72
N TYR A 328 -16.37 -5.73 15.15
CA TYR A 328 -15.23 -5.75 14.26
C TYR A 328 -15.07 -7.11 13.60
N PHE A 329 -15.00 -8.18 14.41
CA PHE A 329 -14.82 -9.54 13.88
C PHE A 329 -16.02 -10.02 13.09
N LEU A 330 -17.25 -9.63 13.48
CA LEU A 330 -18.45 -9.96 12.71
C LEU A 330 -18.43 -9.33 11.32
N LEU A 331 -18.15 -8.01 11.24
CA LEU A 331 -18.07 -7.31 9.95
C LEU A 331 -16.90 -7.80 9.11
N PHE A 332 -15.76 -8.08 9.73
CA PHE A 332 -14.58 -8.61 9.06
C PHE A 332 -14.85 -10.00 8.47
N ALA A 333 -15.41 -10.91 9.27
CA ALA A 333 -15.78 -12.26 8.81
C ALA A 333 -16.82 -12.18 7.69
N ALA A 334 -17.84 -11.34 7.84
CA ALA A 334 -18.86 -11.15 6.82
C ALA A 334 -18.26 -10.67 5.49
N SER A 335 -17.22 -9.81 5.51
CA SER A 335 -16.54 -9.35 4.30
C SER A 335 -15.61 -10.39 3.68
N ILE A 336 -15.00 -11.26 4.48
CA ILE A 336 -14.06 -12.28 3.99
C ILE A 336 -14.80 -13.47 3.39
N ILE A 337 -15.89 -13.94 4.00
CA ILE A 337 -16.55 -15.21 3.62
C ILE A 337 -17.01 -15.21 2.14
N PRO A 338 -17.77 -14.22 1.64
CA PRO A 338 -18.20 -14.20 0.23
C PRO A 338 -17.03 -14.07 -0.74
N MET A 339 -16.01 -13.31 -0.35
CA MET A 339 -14.80 -13.13 -1.16
C MET A 339 -14.02 -14.43 -1.28
N GLN A 340 -13.86 -15.17 -0.18
CA GLN A 340 -13.20 -16.48 -0.18
C GLN A 340 -13.93 -17.49 -1.04
N LEU A 341 -15.27 -17.50 -0.99
CA LEU A 341 -16.09 -18.33 -1.87
C LEU A 341 -15.77 -18.03 -3.35
N VAL A 342 -15.81 -16.76 -3.75
CA VAL A 342 -15.48 -16.34 -5.12
C VAL A 342 -14.04 -16.73 -5.48
N PHE A 343 -13.10 -16.54 -4.56
CA PHE A 343 -11.69 -16.83 -4.78
C PHE A 343 -11.42 -18.33 -4.99
N ILE A 344 -12.02 -19.19 -4.17
CA ILE A 344 -11.93 -20.66 -4.29
C ILE A 344 -12.55 -21.12 -5.60
N LEU A 345 -13.74 -20.61 -5.95
CA LEU A 345 -14.43 -20.96 -7.19
C LEU A 345 -13.56 -20.59 -8.41
N ILE A 346 -12.91 -19.43 -8.39
CA ILE A 346 -12.06 -18.98 -9.48
C ILE A 346 -10.77 -19.77 -9.57
N ASN A 347 -10.11 -20.03 -8.43
CA ASN A 347 -8.92 -20.87 -8.39
C ASN A 347 -9.19 -22.26 -8.98
N HIS A 348 -10.32 -22.88 -8.62
CA HIS A 348 -10.66 -24.23 -9.05
C HIS A 348 -11.19 -24.29 -10.49
N TYR A 349 -12.21 -23.48 -10.82
CA TYR A 349 -12.95 -23.61 -12.09
C TYR A 349 -12.38 -22.78 -13.25
N VAL A 350 -11.55 -21.76 -12.96
CA VAL A 350 -11.06 -20.85 -14.00
C VAL A 350 -9.54 -20.92 -14.18
N LEU A 351 -8.82 -21.22 -13.09
CA LEU A 351 -7.36 -21.25 -13.05
C LEU A 351 -6.78 -22.67 -12.87
N ASP A 352 -7.60 -23.71 -13.03
CA ASP A 352 -7.20 -25.13 -12.94
C ASP A 352 -6.38 -25.47 -11.68
N ALA A 353 -6.81 -24.93 -10.53
CA ALA A 353 -6.13 -25.05 -9.24
C ALA A 353 -4.68 -24.52 -9.23
N LEU A 354 -4.45 -23.37 -9.87
CA LEU A 354 -3.18 -22.63 -9.93
C LEU A 354 -2.43 -22.55 -8.59
N VAL A 355 -3.16 -22.38 -7.49
CA VAL A 355 -2.61 -22.38 -6.12
C VAL A 355 -3.21 -23.52 -5.32
N GLY A 356 -2.35 -24.30 -4.64
CA GLY A 356 -2.80 -25.37 -3.76
C GLY A 356 -3.68 -24.85 -2.61
N TYR A 357 -4.75 -25.58 -2.29
CA TYR A 357 -5.72 -25.19 -1.24
C TYR A 357 -5.09 -24.97 0.13
N PHE A 358 -4.07 -25.77 0.49
CA PHE A 358 -3.31 -25.58 1.72
C PHE A 358 -2.70 -24.18 1.82
N TYR A 359 -2.15 -23.69 0.71
CA TYR A 359 -1.51 -22.38 0.67
C TYR A 359 -2.54 -21.25 0.73
N VAL A 360 -3.69 -21.41 0.07
CA VAL A 360 -4.82 -20.47 0.20
C VAL A 360 -5.29 -20.40 1.66
N ALA A 361 -5.41 -21.55 2.33
CA ALA A 361 -5.80 -21.61 3.74
C ALA A 361 -4.75 -20.98 4.67
N TYR A 362 -3.46 -21.23 4.43
CA TYR A 362 -2.37 -20.64 5.19
C TYR A 362 -2.30 -19.12 5.02
N LEU A 363 -2.44 -18.62 3.79
CA LEU A 363 -2.52 -17.18 3.52
C LEU A 363 -3.72 -16.53 4.18
N LEU A 364 -4.88 -17.19 4.16
CA LEU A 364 -6.06 -16.72 4.87
C LEU A 364 -5.76 -16.60 6.37
N LEU A 365 -5.18 -17.65 6.97
CA LEU A 365 -4.81 -17.66 8.38
C LEU A 365 -3.88 -16.50 8.73
N ILE A 366 -2.77 -16.34 8.01
CA ILE A 366 -1.79 -15.29 8.32
C ILE A 366 -2.36 -13.89 8.08
N SER A 367 -3.20 -13.71 7.06
CA SER A 367 -3.88 -12.43 6.79
C SER A 367 -4.86 -12.05 7.90
N ILE A 368 -5.61 -13.04 8.42
CA ILE A 368 -6.51 -12.85 9.57
C ILE A 368 -5.68 -12.48 10.81
N LEU A 369 -4.57 -13.18 11.07
CA LEU A 369 -3.70 -12.89 12.21
C LEU A 369 -3.11 -11.48 12.13
N ILE A 370 -2.53 -11.08 11.00
CA ILE A 370 -1.97 -9.74 10.79
C ILE A 370 -3.03 -8.66 10.98
N THR A 371 -4.23 -8.88 10.44
CA THR A 371 -5.34 -7.94 10.56
C THR A 371 -5.82 -7.82 12.00
N THR A 372 -5.93 -8.95 12.70
CA THR A 372 -6.31 -9.01 14.12
C THR A 372 -5.27 -8.35 15.00
N PHE A 373 -3.99 -8.58 14.74
CA PHE A 373 -2.89 -7.92 15.43
C PHE A 373 -2.94 -6.40 15.20
N SER A 374 -3.15 -5.96 13.95
CA SER A 374 -3.30 -4.54 13.61
C SER A 374 -4.49 -3.89 14.33
N PHE A 375 -5.60 -4.61 14.50
CA PHE A 375 -6.74 -4.16 15.29
C PHE A 375 -6.32 -3.90 16.75
N TYR A 376 -5.75 -4.88 17.45
CA TYR A 376 -5.36 -4.70 18.85
C TYR A 376 -4.26 -3.66 19.03
N LEU A 377 -3.31 -3.58 18.10
CA LEU A 377 -2.30 -2.52 18.07
C LEU A 377 -2.94 -1.14 17.96
N GLY A 378 -3.92 -0.99 17.07
CA GLY A 378 -4.64 0.27 16.93
C GLY A 378 -5.45 0.63 18.18
N VAL A 379 -6.07 -0.36 18.82
CA VAL A 379 -6.79 -0.17 20.09
C VAL A 379 -5.83 0.20 21.23
N PHE A 380 -4.64 -0.42 21.27
CA PHE A 380 -3.55 -0.05 22.18
C PHE A 380 -3.14 1.41 22.00
N VAL A 381 -2.97 1.84 20.74
CA VAL A 381 -2.65 3.24 20.42
C VAL A 381 -3.78 4.17 20.88
N TYR A 382 -5.03 3.77 20.69
CA TYR A 382 -6.19 4.54 21.16
C TYR A 382 -6.11 4.79 22.67
N LEU A 383 -5.88 3.72 23.44
CA LEU A 383 -5.76 3.76 24.90
C LEU A 383 -4.61 4.67 25.35
N LYS A 384 -3.41 4.52 24.78
CA LYS A 384 -2.21 5.22 25.25
C LYS A 384 -2.09 6.67 24.78
N SER A 385 -2.74 7.02 23.68
CA SER A 385 -2.58 8.33 23.05
C SER A 385 -3.84 9.19 23.04
N ALA A 386 -4.88 8.80 23.80
CA ALA A 386 -6.19 9.45 23.82
C ALA A 386 -6.73 9.69 22.39
N ALA A 387 -6.72 8.62 21.58
CA ALA A 387 -7.16 8.64 20.18
C ALA A 387 -6.29 9.47 19.21
N SER A 388 -4.98 9.63 19.44
CA SER A 388 -4.09 10.31 18.50
C SER A 388 -4.04 9.58 17.16
N PHE A 389 -4.67 10.19 16.16
CA PHE A 389 -4.69 9.65 14.80
C PHE A 389 -3.33 9.76 14.11
N VAL A 390 -2.52 10.76 14.50
CA VAL A 390 -1.15 10.94 14.02
C VAL A 390 -0.30 9.74 14.45
N LEU A 391 -0.37 9.34 15.72
CA LEU A 391 0.41 8.21 16.23
C LEU A 391 0.01 6.89 15.56
N LEU A 392 -1.31 6.67 15.36
CA LEU A 392 -1.82 5.49 14.66
C LEU A 392 -1.29 5.39 13.22
N ASN A 393 -1.28 6.51 12.49
CA ASN A 393 -0.75 6.57 11.12
C ASN A 393 0.76 6.35 11.02
N TRP A 394 1.50 6.43 12.12
CA TRP A 394 2.93 6.13 12.15
C TRP A 394 3.19 4.69 12.54
N ILE A 395 2.57 4.24 13.64
CA ILE A 395 2.81 2.91 14.20
C ILE A 395 2.28 1.82 13.25
N SER A 396 1.09 2.01 12.67
CA SER A 396 0.47 0.98 11.83
C SER A 396 1.30 0.68 10.55
N PRO A 397 1.76 1.67 9.75
CA PRO A 397 2.63 1.39 8.61
C PRO A 397 3.96 0.76 8.99
N ILE A 398 4.63 1.22 10.06
CA ILE A 398 5.92 0.65 10.50
C ILE A 398 5.76 -0.84 10.81
N VAL A 399 4.75 -1.19 11.61
CA VAL A 399 4.48 -2.58 11.97
C VAL A 399 4.11 -3.41 10.74
N ASN A 400 3.26 -2.90 9.85
CA ASN A 400 2.90 -3.60 8.62
C ASN A 400 4.11 -3.82 7.71
N ILE A 401 5.04 -2.87 7.61
CA ILE A 401 6.26 -3.03 6.82
C ILE A 401 7.15 -4.14 7.43
N VAL A 402 7.31 -4.18 8.75
CA VAL A 402 8.07 -5.26 9.41
C VAL A 402 7.45 -6.63 9.15
N LEU A 403 6.11 -6.74 9.23
CA LEU A 403 5.40 -7.98 8.98
C LEU A 403 5.50 -8.42 7.51
N ILE A 404 5.32 -7.49 6.56
CA ILE A 404 5.49 -7.78 5.13
C ILE A 404 6.95 -8.18 4.83
N GLY A 405 7.93 -7.48 5.43
CA GLY A 405 9.35 -7.82 5.29
C GLY A 405 9.67 -9.23 5.78
N ALA A 406 9.10 -9.63 6.92
CA ALA A 406 9.22 -11.00 7.43
C ALA A 406 8.58 -12.02 6.49
N MET A 407 7.41 -11.72 5.92
CA MET A 407 6.76 -12.60 4.94
C MET A 407 7.56 -12.74 3.64
N VAL A 408 8.21 -11.67 3.18
CA VAL A 408 9.10 -11.70 2.01
C VAL A 408 10.35 -12.52 2.31
N TYR A 409 10.99 -12.32 3.47
CA TYR A 409 12.17 -13.09 3.89
C TYR A 409 11.88 -14.60 3.97
N LEU A 410 10.71 -14.97 4.50
CA LEU A 410 10.27 -16.36 4.60
C LEU A 410 9.65 -16.90 3.29
N ASN A 411 9.74 -16.14 2.20
CA ASN A 411 9.22 -16.50 0.88
C ASN A 411 7.70 -16.81 0.84
N LEU A 412 6.94 -16.31 1.81
CA LEU A 412 5.49 -16.56 1.96
C LEU A 412 4.61 -15.82 0.94
N LEU A 413 5.21 -14.97 0.11
CA LEU A 413 4.51 -14.21 -0.94
C LEU A 413 5.02 -14.53 -2.35
N TRP A 414 6.17 -15.22 -2.47
CA TRP A 414 6.90 -15.41 -3.73
C TRP A 414 7.31 -16.87 -4.00
N GLY A 415 6.97 -17.80 -3.09
CA GLY A 415 7.37 -19.20 -3.19
C GLY A 415 6.62 -19.99 -4.27
N PRO A 416 7.28 -20.99 -4.91
CA PRO A 416 6.59 -21.96 -5.74
C PRO A 416 5.55 -22.72 -4.92
N SER A 417 4.46 -23.14 -5.58
CA SER A 417 3.43 -24.06 -5.06
C SER A 417 4.00 -25.02 -3.99
N PRO A 418 3.34 -25.13 -2.82
CA PRO A 418 3.98 -25.55 -1.58
C PRO A 418 4.61 -26.95 -1.68
N SER A 419 5.94 -27.00 -1.74
CA SER A 419 6.71 -28.10 -1.19
C SER A 419 6.82 -27.91 0.33
N HIS A 420 7.17 -28.97 1.06
CA HIS A 420 7.16 -29.09 2.53
C HIS A 420 7.85 -27.98 3.35
N GLU A 421 8.58 -27.07 2.72
CA GLU A 421 9.25 -25.93 3.36
C GLU A 421 8.28 -24.96 4.07
N HIS A 422 7.02 -24.86 3.64
CA HIS A 422 6.06 -23.92 4.25
C HIS A 422 5.52 -24.36 5.61
N ALA A 423 5.56 -25.66 5.93
CA ALA A 423 5.17 -26.16 7.26
C ALA A 423 6.14 -25.63 8.35
N ASN A 424 7.40 -25.41 7.98
CA ASN A 424 8.42 -24.83 8.87
C ASN A 424 8.18 -23.36 9.19
N TYR A 425 7.19 -22.69 8.59
CA TYR A 425 6.86 -21.28 8.88
C TYR A 425 5.62 -21.10 9.76
N LEU A 426 4.98 -22.20 10.20
CA LEU A 426 3.85 -22.16 11.14
C LEU A 426 4.20 -21.44 12.45
N TRP A 427 5.47 -21.43 12.86
CA TRP A 427 5.92 -20.69 14.04
C TRP A 427 5.63 -19.20 13.94
N LEU A 428 5.63 -18.60 12.74
CA LEU A 428 5.29 -17.18 12.57
C LEU A 428 3.83 -16.93 12.94
N SER A 429 2.93 -17.82 12.51
CA SER A 429 1.51 -17.79 12.90
C SER A 429 1.34 -17.97 14.40
N SER A 430 2.13 -18.86 15.02
CA SER A 430 2.13 -19.04 16.49
C SER A 430 2.61 -17.79 17.23
N VAL A 431 3.69 -17.15 16.77
CA VAL A 431 4.21 -15.90 17.36
C VAL A 431 3.16 -14.79 17.25
N LEU A 432 2.55 -14.61 16.07
CA LEU A 432 1.47 -13.64 15.89
C LEU A 432 0.29 -13.92 16.82
N LEU A 433 -0.10 -15.18 16.97
CA LEU A 433 -1.18 -15.57 17.88
C LEU A 433 -0.85 -15.22 19.33
N ILE A 434 0.38 -15.51 19.79
CA ILE A 434 0.85 -15.13 21.12
C ILE A 434 0.78 -13.61 21.31
N LEU A 435 1.29 -12.83 20.36
CA LEU A 435 1.24 -11.37 20.41
C LEU A 435 -0.19 -10.83 20.44
N ILE A 436 -1.11 -11.44 19.70
CA ILE A 436 -2.54 -11.10 19.71
C ILE A 436 -3.16 -11.38 21.07
N VAL A 437 -2.91 -12.56 21.65
CA VAL A 437 -3.46 -12.95 22.95
C VAL A 437 -2.96 -12.03 24.06
N LEU A 438 -1.65 -11.76 24.08
CA LEU A 438 -1.03 -10.83 25.03
C LEU A 438 -1.56 -9.40 24.85
N GLY A 439 -1.63 -8.92 23.61
CA GLY A 439 -2.17 -7.60 23.29
C GLY A 439 -3.63 -7.44 23.71
N ARG A 440 -4.46 -8.44 23.43
CA ARG A 440 -5.87 -8.47 23.85
C ARG A 440 -6.00 -8.44 25.37
N ALA A 441 -5.29 -9.32 26.07
CA ALA A 441 -5.36 -9.42 27.53
C ALA A 441 -4.97 -8.09 28.19
N TRP A 442 -3.88 -7.49 27.70
CA TRP A 442 -3.40 -6.21 28.19
C TRP A 442 -4.37 -5.07 27.90
N VAL A 443 -4.85 -4.93 26.65
CA VAL A 443 -5.81 -3.88 26.28
C VAL A 443 -7.09 -4.00 27.10
N LYS A 444 -7.62 -5.21 27.24
CA LYS A 444 -8.83 -5.46 28.03
C LYS A 444 -8.68 -5.04 29.49
N SER A 445 -7.52 -5.30 30.10
CA SER A 445 -7.26 -4.97 31.51
C SER A 445 -7.27 -3.47 31.79
N LEU A 446 -6.85 -2.65 30.82
CA LEU A 446 -6.71 -1.19 30.98
C LEU A 446 -7.84 -0.40 30.31
N TRP A 447 -8.75 -1.07 29.59
CA TRP A 447 -9.75 -0.37 28.80
C TRP A 447 -10.75 0.45 29.63
N SER A 448 -10.96 0.09 30.89
CA SER A 448 -11.76 0.87 31.86
C SER A 448 -11.24 2.28 32.09
N GLU A 449 -9.97 2.54 31.78
CA GLU A 449 -9.28 3.83 31.97
C GLU A 449 -9.24 4.68 30.69
N VAL A 450 -9.81 4.20 29.58
CA VAL A 450 -9.76 4.92 28.29
C VAL A 450 -10.36 6.31 28.37
N ASN A 451 -9.62 7.28 27.86
CA ASN A 451 -10.14 8.61 27.56
C ASN A 451 -10.69 8.65 26.12
N PHE A 452 -12.01 8.81 25.98
CA PHE A 452 -12.67 8.96 24.69
C PHE A 452 -12.67 10.40 24.16
N PHE A 453 -12.28 11.39 24.97
CA PHE A 453 -12.22 12.78 24.55
C PHE A 453 -10.93 13.07 23.80
N ARG A 454 -11.05 13.67 22.60
CA ARG A 454 -9.91 14.16 21.83
C ARG A 454 -9.37 15.42 22.47
N VAL A 455 -8.31 15.31 23.26
CA VAL A 455 -7.53 16.50 23.61
C VAL A 455 -6.85 16.94 22.32
N LYS A 456 -7.22 18.13 21.81
CA LYS A 456 -6.51 18.76 20.69
C LYS A 456 -5.08 19.02 21.15
N ASN A 457 -4.15 18.19 20.70
CA ASN A 457 -2.72 18.53 20.67
C ASN A 457 -2.31 18.76 19.22
#